data_AF-E3M676-F1
#
_entry.id   AF-E3M676-F1
#
_cell.length_a   1.000
_cell.length_b   1.000
_cell.length_c   1.000
_cell.angle_alpha   90.00
_cell.angle_beta   90.00
_cell.angle_gamma   90.00
#
_symmetry.space_group_name_H-M   'P 1'
#
loop_
_entity.id
_entity.type
_entity.pdbx_description
1 polymer ?
#
loop_
_entity_poly.entity_id
_entity_poly.type
_entity_poly.pdbx_seq_one_letter_code
_entity_poly.pdbx_strand_id
1 'polypeptide(L)'
;MGVSQSHSRSPSREPLPNDHQVMDVLEPTDKSSKRGRKRKVANVNGVEMKKVAKLNTCAYVYQKLFLEGEDSDITIAACGREWKVHKLYLKQTKFFESMFDGAWAESKTGRVDMEITDPNIDGDGLNAVLGCLYHNEIEIDLENIEATVAAASYIVLESVTERCAEMMIEALSTSNAVRYYELSTKYGLDGVRVKSLELLLHQFFKIMTDKEMLRELDHDLLVTLLTSPNLFIMEGEYDLYKTVRLWIYMKECPDCDIDQKPDTFSQNVSRYFRDAPQNSLFLKYSEIFSFLRIEQFLNCSETIKAIKADCLIPSSLITLMTSDLWMSLLENEETQKALEIDDDEFFSRCIRLGRSLDVFPKCWRWVGYNFGIDLLLHVNDYSVSIKRNCLNQKAPYSVNLKTKQVLHYRLVICESSGRICFDSGRTTWEMKPDEAKTVCRMNEDISTPISVHFQYLIHKPIDGTRYVNNFVDDHYSSDGDENEENDDDED
;
A
#
# COMPACT_ATOMS: atom_id res chain seq x y z
N MET A 1 -33.42 -37.19 -38.52
CA MET A 1 -33.02 -38.55 -38.96
C MET A 1 -31.60 -38.75 -38.47
N GLY A 2 -31.20 -39.65 -37.59
CA GLY A 2 -31.80 -40.89 -37.08
C GLY A 2 -30.66 -41.89 -36.88
N VAL A 3 -30.18 -41.98 -35.63
CA VAL A 3 -29.69 -43.17 -34.89
C VAL A 3 -28.51 -44.01 -35.43
N SER A 4 -27.44 -44.09 -34.61
CA SER A 4 -26.75 -45.34 -34.14
C SER A 4 -25.43 -44.94 -33.42
N GLN A 5 -25.32 -44.81 -32.10
CA GLN A 5 -25.18 -45.84 -31.03
C GLN A 5 -24.24 -47.03 -31.35
N SER A 6 -23.11 -47.09 -30.63
CA SER A 6 -22.39 -48.34 -30.34
C SER A 6 -21.81 -48.30 -28.92
N HIS A 7 -22.30 -49.23 -28.08
CA HIS A 7 -21.85 -49.57 -26.74
C HIS A 7 -20.74 -50.63 -26.76
N SER A 8 -19.80 -50.57 -25.81
CA SER A 8 -19.13 -51.75 -25.19
C SER A 8 -18.42 -51.29 -23.91
N ARG A 9 -19.00 -51.52 -22.72
CA ARG A 9 -18.88 -52.71 -21.84
C ARG A 9 -17.55 -52.85 -21.11
N SER A 10 -17.60 -52.52 -19.82
CA SER A 10 -16.76 -53.01 -18.72
C SER A 10 -17.00 -54.50 -18.44
N PRO A 11 -16.11 -55.16 -17.67
CA PRO A 11 -16.46 -56.30 -16.84
C PRO A 11 -16.32 -56.03 -15.33
N SER A 12 -17.38 -56.43 -14.63
CA SER A 12 -17.60 -56.59 -13.18
C SER A 12 -16.54 -57.51 -12.54
N ARG A 13 -16.00 -57.26 -11.35
CA ARG A 13 -16.53 -57.34 -9.96
C ARG A 13 -16.95 -58.76 -9.52
N GLU A 14 -16.27 -59.29 -8.49
CA GLU A 14 -16.76 -60.22 -7.46
C GLU A 14 -15.76 -60.28 -6.26
N PRO A 15 -16.13 -60.74 -5.04
CA PRO A 15 -16.34 -59.84 -3.89
C PRO A 15 -15.58 -60.18 -2.58
N LEU A 16 -15.80 -59.32 -1.57
CA LEU A 16 -15.32 -59.28 -0.17
C LEU A 16 -15.79 -60.49 0.70
N PRO A 17 -15.25 -60.61 1.92
CA PRO A 17 -16.07 -60.32 3.12
C PRO A 17 -15.29 -59.48 4.17
N ASN A 18 -15.82 -58.35 4.64
CA ASN A 18 -16.75 -58.12 5.77
C ASN A 18 -16.12 -58.26 7.16
N ASP A 19 -15.98 -57.13 7.87
CA ASP A 19 -16.80 -56.79 9.05
C ASP A 19 -16.57 -55.32 9.47
N HIS A 20 -17.60 -54.45 9.37
CA HIS A 20 -18.49 -53.98 10.45
C HIS A 20 -17.71 -53.21 11.56
N GLN A 21 -18.00 -51.97 12.00
CA GLN A 21 -19.11 -51.02 11.92
C GLN A 21 -18.59 -49.66 12.48
N VAL A 22 -18.87 -48.50 11.87
CA VAL A 22 -19.89 -47.47 12.23
C VAL A 22 -19.36 -46.27 13.06
N MET A 23 -19.37 -45.12 12.38
CA MET A 23 -19.81 -43.76 12.73
C MET A 23 -19.00 -42.81 13.65
N ASP A 24 -18.87 -41.61 13.07
CA ASP A 24 -19.01 -40.25 13.60
C ASP A 24 -17.86 -39.48 14.29
N VAL A 25 -17.45 -38.44 13.55
CA VAL A 25 -17.33 -37.00 13.89
C VAL A 25 -16.78 -36.63 15.27
N LEU A 26 -15.63 -35.94 15.27
CA LEU A 26 -15.35 -34.62 15.88
C LEU A 26 -13.83 -34.36 15.97
N GLU A 27 -13.37 -33.23 15.46
CA GLU A 27 -12.06 -32.62 15.79
C GLU A 27 -12.09 -31.98 17.21
N PRO A 28 -11.05 -31.26 17.69
CA PRO A 28 -9.68 -31.68 18.00
C PRO A 28 -9.29 -31.29 19.44
N THR A 29 -8.32 -31.95 20.08
CA THR A 29 -7.67 -31.40 21.28
C THR A 29 -6.16 -31.66 21.32
N ASP A 30 -5.43 -30.55 21.26
CA ASP A 30 -4.25 -30.18 22.03
C ASP A 30 -3.00 -31.09 22.11
N LYS A 31 -1.89 -30.47 21.67
CA LYS A 31 -0.56 -30.41 22.29
C LYS A 31 -0.01 -31.71 22.90
N SER A 32 1.00 -32.27 22.22
CA SER A 32 2.11 -32.94 22.93
C SER A 32 3.46 -32.56 22.33
N SER A 33 4.27 -31.91 23.15
CA SER A 33 5.63 -31.51 22.84
C SER A 33 6.56 -32.72 22.75
N LYS A 34 7.57 -32.62 21.88
CA LYS A 34 8.58 -33.65 21.67
C LYS A 34 9.47 -33.80 22.92
N ARG A 35 9.56 -35.05 23.37
CA ARG A 35 10.41 -35.57 24.45
C ARG A 35 11.90 -35.29 24.22
N GLY A 36 12.51 -34.49 25.10
CA GLY A 36 13.94 -34.48 25.37
C GLY A 36 14.26 -35.22 26.67
N ARG A 37 14.86 -36.41 26.57
CA ARG A 37 15.30 -37.26 27.69
C ARG A 37 16.47 -36.60 28.42
N LYS A 38 16.31 -36.18 29.68
CA LYS A 38 17.42 -35.95 30.63
C LYS A 38 17.38 -37.01 31.74
N ARG A 39 18.56 -37.58 32.02
CA ARG A 39 18.82 -38.69 32.96
C ARG A 39 18.36 -38.35 34.38
N LYS A 40 17.64 -39.27 35.02
CA LYS A 40 17.37 -39.29 36.47
C LYS A 40 18.68 -39.52 37.22
N VAL A 41 19.12 -38.52 37.99
CA VAL A 41 19.96 -38.74 39.17
C VAL A 41 18.99 -38.76 40.36
N ALA A 42 18.94 -39.89 41.06
CA ALA A 42 18.16 -40.03 42.27
C ALA A 42 18.81 -39.20 43.38
N ASN A 43 18.13 -38.14 43.81
CA ASN A 43 18.39 -37.50 45.08
C ASN A 43 17.17 -37.77 45.98
N VAL A 44 17.38 -38.53 47.04
CA VAL A 44 16.36 -38.86 48.04
C VAL A 44 16.29 -37.68 49.01
N ASN A 45 15.07 -37.16 49.24
CA ASN A 45 14.68 -35.97 50.02
C ASN A 45 14.50 -34.65 49.23
N GLY A 46 13.90 -34.70 48.04
CA GLY A 46 13.34 -33.50 47.42
C GLY A 46 11.91 -33.24 47.88
N VAL A 47 11.70 -32.24 48.75
CA VAL A 47 10.36 -31.73 49.09
C VAL A 47 9.70 -31.24 47.80
N GLU A 48 8.51 -31.77 47.47
CA GLU A 48 7.71 -31.30 46.34
C GLU A 48 7.21 -29.88 46.63
N MET A 49 7.89 -28.88 46.07
CA MET A 49 7.54 -27.48 46.27
C MET A 49 6.23 -27.16 45.52
N LYS A 50 5.12 -27.15 46.26
CA LYS A 50 3.86 -26.60 45.76
C LYS A 50 3.93 -25.07 45.82
N LYS A 51 4.08 -24.42 44.67
CA LYS A 51 3.93 -22.97 44.57
C LYS A 51 2.47 -22.63 44.83
N VAL A 52 2.19 -22.01 45.96
CA VAL A 52 0.90 -21.41 46.28
C VAL A 52 1.03 -19.92 45.95
N ALA A 53 0.21 -19.40 45.05
CA ALA A 53 0.10 -17.95 44.83
C ALA A 53 -0.57 -17.34 46.07
N LYS A 54 0.12 -16.45 46.78
CA LYS A 54 -0.28 -16.00 48.12
C LYS A 54 -0.81 -14.57 48.19
N LEU A 55 -0.57 -13.71 47.18
CA LEU A 55 -1.07 -12.32 47.11
C LEU A 55 -0.86 -11.75 45.68
N ASN A 56 -1.76 -10.89 45.19
CA ASN A 56 -1.54 -10.13 43.95
C ASN A 56 -0.84 -8.80 44.28
N THR A 57 0.50 -8.86 44.42
CA THR A 57 1.31 -7.69 44.79
C THR A 57 1.21 -6.57 43.76
N CYS A 58 1.17 -6.88 42.46
CA CYS A 58 1.10 -5.86 41.40
C CYS A 58 -0.20 -5.06 41.47
N ALA A 59 -1.34 -5.72 41.66
CA ALA A 59 -2.63 -5.04 41.84
C ALA A 59 -2.66 -4.18 43.11
N TYR A 60 -2.07 -4.67 44.21
CA TYR A 60 -1.95 -3.88 45.45
C TYR A 60 -1.07 -2.63 45.25
N VAL A 61 0.08 -2.79 44.59
CA VAL A 61 1.01 -1.70 44.26
C VAL A 61 0.33 -0.67 43.35
N TYR A 62 -0.35 -1.12 42.31
CA TYR A 62 -1.07 -0.22 41.39
C TYR A 62 -2.17 0.58 42.11
N GLN A 63 -2.99 -0.10 42.92
CA GLN A 63 -4.06 0.57 43.68
C GLN A 63 -3.50 1.58 44.69
N LYS A 64 -2.55 1.18 45.53
CA LYS A 64 -2.04 2.02 46.62
C LYS A 64 -1.09 3.11 46.16
N LEU A 65 -0.13 2.76 45.30
CA LEU A 65 0.95 3.67 44.95
C LEU A 65 0.65 4.53 43.71
N PHE A 66 -0.09 4.01 42.73
CA PHE A 66 -0.40 4.77 41.51
C PHE A 66 -1.76 5.47 41.60
N LEU A 67 -2.84 4.74 41.90
CA LEU A 67 -4.19 5.33 41.93
C LEU A 67 -4.43 6.21 43.16
N GLU A 68 -4.03 5.76 44.35
CA GLU A 68 -4.19 6.53 45.59
C GLU A 68 -3.02 7.51 45.85
N GLY A 69 -1.86 7.28 45.23
CA GLY A 69 -0.66 8.12 45.39
C GLY A 69 -0.05 8.10 46.78
N GLU A 70 -0.23 7.00 47.53
CA GLU A 70 0.28 6.83 48.89
C GLU A 70 1.82 6.90 48.88
N ASP A 71 2.41 7.71 49.76
CA ASP A 71 3.87 7.92 49.91
C ASP A 71 4.62 8.42 48.64
N SER A 72 3.92 9.08 47.71
CA SER A 72 4.52 9.68 46.50
C SER A 72 5.61 10.72 46.84
N ASP A 73 6.76 10.65 46.18
CA ASP A 73 7.88 11.58 46.35
C ASP A 73 7.99 12.62 45.22
N ILE A 74 7.11 12.55 44.22
CA ILE A 74 7.04 13.49 43.10
C ILE A 74 5.62 13.60 42.52
N THR A 75 5.28 14.79 42.03
CA THR A 75 4.06 15.03 41.23
C THR A 75 4.43 15.32 39.78
N ILE A 76 3.88 14.56 38.84
CA ILE A 76 3.97 14.85 37.41
C ILE A 76 2.68 15.56 36.99
N ALA A 77 2.79 16.66 36.26
CA ALA A 77 1.64 17.39 35.73
C ALA A 77 1.76 17.58 34.22
N ALA A 78 0.76 17.16 33.48
CA ALA A 78 0.71 17.21 32.02
C ALA A 78 -0.74 17.12 31.54
N CYS A 79 -1.06 17.69 30.38
CA CYS A 79 -2.41 17.59 29.77
C CYS A 79 -3.57 17.95 30.74
N GLY A 80 -3.34 18.91 31.65
CA GLY A 80 -4.33 19.33 32.65
C GLY A 80 -4.63 18.31 33.76
N ARG A 81 -3.85 17.23 33.86
CA ARG A 81 -3.93 16.20 34.90
C ARG A 81 -2.67 16.18 35.75
N GLU A 82 -2.79 15.67 36.97
CA GLU A 82 -1.68 15.51 37.90
C GLU A 82 -1.62 14.06 38.41
N TRP A 83 -0.41 13.50 38.44
CA TRP A 83 -0.12 12.16 38.93
C TRP A 83 0.85 12.25 40.12
N LYS A 84 0.39 11.77 41.28
CA LYS A 84 1.23 11.58 42.47
C LYS A 84 1.92 10.23 42.38
N VAL A 85 3.20 10.24 42.04
CA VAL A 85 3.95 9.04 41.66
C VAL A 85 5.31 9.01 42.37
N HIS A 86 6.10 8.00 42.04
CA HIS A 86 7.31 7.64 42.76
C HIS A 86 8.50 7.61 41.82
N LYS A 87 9.57 8.34 42.13
CA LYS A 87 10.80 8.37 41.32
C LYS A 87 11.33 6.97 41.06
N LEU A 88 11.26 6.07 42.05
CA LEU A 88 11.69 4.67 41.92
C LEU A 88 11.04 3.94 40.74
N TYR A 89 9.73 4.11 40.54
CA TYR A 89 8.99 3.45 39.47
C TYR A 89 9.21 4.15 38.12
N LEU A 90 9.25 5.49 38.12
CA LEU A 90 9.46 6.28 36.91
C LEU A 90 10.84 6.03 36.26
N LYS A 91 11.89 5.86 37.09
CA LYS A 91 13.27 5.57 36.66
C LYS A 91 13.44 4.25 35.90
N GLN A 92 12.40 3.43 35.80
CA GLN A 92 12.39 2.29 34.87
C GLN A 92 12.48 2.74 33.40
N THR A 93 12.17 4.00 33.10
CA THR A 93 12.36 4.62 31.79
C THR A 93 13.60 5.52 31.76
N LYS A 94 14.33 5.51 30.64
CA LYS A 94 15.53 6.36 30.46
C LYS A 94 15.20 7.86 30.53
N PHE A 95 14.00 8.25 30.13
CA PHE A 95 13.51 9.63 30.18
C PHE A 95 13.53 10.16 31.62
N PHE A 96 12.83 9.48 32.53
CA PHE A 96 12.76 9.90 33.92
C PHE A 96 14.05 9.62 34.71
N GLU A 97 14.78 8.56 34.37
CA GLU A 97 16.13 8.31 34.92
C GLU A 97 17.05 9.51 34.66
N SER A 98 17.13 9.97 33.42
CA SER A 98 17.94 11.12 33.03
C SER A 98 17.46 12.43 33.67
N MET A 99 16.14 12.62 33.75
CA MET A 99 15.53 13.81 34.37
C MET A 99 15.86 13.93 35.86
N PHE A 100 15.83 12.82 36.61
CA PHE A 100 16.01 12.84 38.07
C PHE A 100 17.46 12.74 38.51
N ASP A 101 18.32 12.05 37.76
CA ASP A 101 19.75 11.91 38.08
C ASP A 101 20.64 12.98 37.42
N GLY A 102 20.06 13.84 36.57
CA GLY A 102 20.72 15.00 35.98
C GLY A 102 20.87 16.20 36.93
N ALA A 103 21.59 17.23 36.46
CA ALA A 103 21.76 18.50 37.17
C ALA A 103 20.58 19.49 37.01
N TRP A 104 19.42 19.00 36.58
CA TRP A 104 18.27 19.80 36.18
C TRP A 104 17.50 20.30 37.40
N ALA A 105 16.71 21.38 37.26
CA ALA A 105 15.95 21.96 38.38
C ALA A 105 14.98 20.94 38.99
N GLU A 106 14.43 20.08 38.13
CA GLU A 106 13.51 18.96 38.38
C GLU A 106 14.08 17.90 39.32
N SER A 107 15.42 17.76 39.37
CA SER A 107 16.09 16.86 40.32
C SER A 107 15.85 17.27 41.78
N LYS A 108 15.61 18.57 42.03
CA LYS A 108 15.51 19.19 43.36
C LYS A 108 14.08 19.61 43.74
N THR A 109 13.13 19.55 42.80
CA THR A 109 11.73 19.90 43.03
C THR A 109 10.88 18.64 43.27
N GLY A 110 9.80 18.78 44.05
CA GLY A 110 8.81 17.71 44.27
C GLY A 110 7.72 17.65 43.19
N ARG A 111 7.88 18.44 42.12
CA ARG A 111 6.92 18.57 41.02
C ARG A 111 7.67 18.77 39.70
N VAL A 112 7.15 18.14 38.65
CA VAL A 112 7.58 18.30 37.25
C VAL A 112 6.33 18.62 36.42
N ASP A 113 6.36 19.76 35.74
CA ASP A 113 5.36 20.13 34.74
C ASP A 113 5.91 19.76 33.36
N MET A 114 5.29 18.78 32.70
CA MET A 114 5.71 18.31 31.37
C MET A 114 5.02 19.14 30.30
N GLU A 115 5.81 19.80 29.47
CA GLU A 115 5.31 20.49 28.29
C GLU A 115 5.06 19.48 27.17
N ILE A 116 3.79 19.35 26.79
CA ILE A 116 3.35 18.43 25.75
C ILE A 116 3.06 19.23 24.48
N THR A 117 3.91 19.03 23.48
CA THR A 117 3.80 19.68 22.16
C THR A 117 3.18 18.77 21.11
N ASP A 118 3.24 17.45 21.30
CA ASP A 118 2.62 16.47 20.41
C ASP A 118 1.12 16.36 20.70
N PRO A 119 0.23 16.72 19.76
CA PRO A 119 -1.22 16.68 19.96
C PRO A 119 -1.78 15.26 20.18
N ASN A 120 -1.03 14.22 19.82
CA ASN A 120 -1.45 12.84 20.04
C ASN A 120 -1.23 12.40 21.49
N ILE A 121 -0.45 13.13 22.30
CA ILE A 121 -0.23 12.79 23.70
C ILE A 121 -1.34 13.42 24.53
N ASP A 122 -2.22 12.59 25.06
CA ASP A 122 -3.27 13.00 25.98
C ASP A 122 -3.07 12.46 27.41
N GLY A 123 -3.97 12.86 28.30
CA GLY A 123 -3.94 12.42 29.69
C GLY A 123 -4.28 10.94 29.88
N ASP A 124 -4.95 10.29 28.94
CA ASP A 124 -5.31 8.86 29.05
C ASP A 124 -4.15 7.97 28.61
N GLY A 125 -3.46 8.32 27.51
CA GLY A 125 -2.22 7.69 27.08
C GLY A 125 -1.11 7.81 28.12
N LEU A 126 -0.88 9.01 28.67
CA LEU A 126 0.08 9.19 29.77
C LEU A 126 -0.30 8.37 31.00
N ASN A 127 -1.58 8.35 31.37
CA ASN A 127 -2.03 7.56 32.51
C ASN A 127 -1.82 6.05 32.31
N ALA A 128 -2.10 5.53 31.12
CA ALA A 128 -1.90 4.12 30.79
C ALA A 128 -0.41 3.73 30.89
N VAL A 129 0.46 4.53 30.28
CA VAL A 129 1.90 4.25 30.23
C VAL A 129 2.55 4.42 31.62
N LEU A 130 2.20 5.47 32.37
CA LEU A 130 2.68 5.65 33.75
C LEU A 130 2.16 4.54 34.67
N GLY A 131 0.90 4.15 34.53
CA GLY A 131 0.29 3.06 35.29
C GLY A 131 0.95 1.70 35.01
N CYS A 132 1.37 1.46 33.76
CA CYS A 132 2.09 0.26 33.36
C CYS A 132 3.39 0.07 34.17
N LEU A 133 4.06 1.15 34.58
CA LEU A 133 5.28 1.07 35.40
C LEU A 133 5.02 0.45 36.78
N TYR A 134 3.79 0.50 37.28
CA TYR A 134 3.38 -0.04 38.58
C TYR A 134 2.73 -1.42 38.50
N HIS A 135 1.95 -1.65 37.44
CA HIS A 135 1.18 -2.90 37.29
C HIS A 135 1.91 -3.96 36.42
N ASN A 136 2.91 -3.56 35.64
CA ASN A 136 3.59 -4.38 34.63
C ASN A 136 2.61 -5.00 33.59
N GLU A 137 1.47 -4.35 33.42
CA GLU A 137 0.42 -4.69 32.46
C GLU A 137 -0.11 -3.38 31.89
N ILE A 138 -0.48 -3.40 30.61
CA ILE A 138 -1.12 -2.29 29.93
C ILE A 138 -2.24 -2.83 29.05
N GLU A 139 -3.40 -2.19 29.14
CA GLU A 139 -4.52 -2.44 28.24
C GLU A 139 -4.38 -1.46 27.06
N ILE A 140 -4.14 -2.00 25.87
CA ILE A 140 -3.97 -1.21 24.65
C ILE A 140 -5.27 -1.28 23.86
N ASP A 141 -5.90 -0.13 23.68
CA ASP A 141 -7.05 0.05 22.81
C ASP A 141 -6.57 0.39 21.39
N LEU A 142 -6.97 -0.43 20.41
CA LEU A 142 -6.63 -0.20 19.00
C LEU A 142 -7.31 1.05 18.42
N GLU A 143 -8.44 1.47 18.99
CA GLU A 143 -9.14 2.68 18.55
C GLU A 143 -8.40 3.95 19.00
N ASN A 144 -7.77 3.92 20.18
CA ASN A 144 -7.02 5.04 20.78
C ASN A 144 -5.50 4.78 20.87
N ILE A 145 -4.96 3.98 19.93
CA ILE A 145 -3.57 3.53 20.00
C ILE A 145 -2.57 4.68 19.88
N GLU A 146 -2.93 5.80 19.23
CA GLU A 146 -2.14 7.02 19.09
C GLU A 146 -1.70 7.57 20.44
N ALA A 147 -2.64 7.71 21.36
CA ALA A 147 -2.38 8.27 22.67
C ALA A 147 -1.36 7.42 23.43
N THR A 148 -1.52 6.10 23.34
CA THR A 148 -0.65 5.14 24.02
C THR A 148 0.74 5.11 23.39
N VAL A 149 0.84 5.00 22.06
CA VAL A 149 2.13 4.95 21.37
C VAL A 149 2.88 6.27 21.49
N ALA A 150 2.19 7.41 21.38
CA ALA A 150 2.79 8.73 21.53
C ALA A 150 3.34 8.93 22.95
N ALA A 151 2.56 8.61 23.98
CA ALA A 151 2.99 8.69 25.37
C ALA A 151 4.15 7.73 25.67
N ALA A 152 4.10 6.49 25.17
CA ALA A 152 5.16 5.50 25.36
C ALA A 152 6.46 5.92 24.66
N SER A 153 6.38 6.45 23.44
CA SER A 153 7.53 7.01 22.72
C SER A 153 8.10 8.24 23.42
N TYR A 154 7.25 9.12 23.95
CA TYR A 154 7.69 10.33 24.67
C TYR A 154 8.53 10.00 25.90
N ILE A 155 8.05 9.07 26.75
CA ILE A 155 8.82 8.67 27.95
C ILE A 155 9.85 7.58 27.66
N VAL A 156 10.02 7.16 26.40
CA VAL A 156 10.98 6.14 25.96
C VAL A 156 10.74 4.78 26.66
N LEU A 157 9.48 4.33 26.71
CA LEU A 157 9.09 3.01 27.21
C LEU A 157 9.04 1.99 26.05
N GLU A 158 10.22 1.50 25.67
CA GLU A 158 10.45 0.63 24.49
C GLU A 158 9.50 -0.59 24.46
N SER A 159 9.31 -1.26 25.60
CA SER A 159 8.45 -2.46 25.69
C SER A 159 7.00 -2.22 25.30
N VAL A 160 6.45 -1.04 25.62
CA VAL A 160 5.07 -0.68 25.26
C VAL A 160 5.01 -0.23 23.80
N THR A 161 6.00 0.51 23.31
CA THR A 161 6.06 0.90 21.89
C THR A 161 6.17 -0.33 20.97
N GLU A 162 6.98 -1.33 21.35
CA GLU A 162 7.10 -2.60 20.62
C GLU A 162 5.77 -3.35 20.61
N ARG A 163 5.08 -3.43 21.76
CA ARG A 163 3.78 -4.10 21.83
C ARG A 163 2.70 -3.39 21.02
N CYS A 164 2.68 -2.06 21.02
CA CYS A 164 1.80 -1.29 20.13
C CYS A 164 2.09 -1.62 18.67
N ALA A 165 3.36 -1.64 18.27
CA ALA A 165 3.76 -1.97 16.90
C ALA A 165 3.33 -3.37 16.47
N GLU A 166 3.47 -4.39 17.33
CA GLU A 166 2.97 -5.74 17.07
C GLU A 166 1.46 -5.75 16.84
N MET A 167 0.69 -5.11 17.73
CA MET A 167 -0.76 -5.05 17.63
C MET A 167 -1.23 -4.28 16.39
N MET A 168 -0.53 -3.21 16.00
CA MET A 168 -0.80 -2.48 14.76
C MET A 168 -0.58 -3.35 13.52
N ILE A 169 0.48 -4.17 13.50
CA ILE A 169 0.73 -5.10 12.39
C ILE A 169 -0.33 -6.20 12.35
N GLU A 170 -0.72 -6.75 13.49
CA GLU A 170 -1.77 -7.78 13.60
C GLU A 170 -3.14 -7.26 13.15
N ALA A 171 -3.45 -5.99 13.42
CA ALA A 171 -4.70 -5.33 13.05
C ALA A 171 -4.66 -4.61 11.69
N LEU A 172 -3.54 -4.69 10.96
CA LEU A 172 -3.34 -3.92 9.73
C LEU A 172 -4.34 -4.34 8.64
N SER A 173 -4.99 -3.35 8.05
CA SER A 173 -6.01 -3.50 7.02
C SER A 173 -6.04 -2.26 6.11
N THR A 174 -6.76 -2.33 4.99
CA THR A 174 -6.83 -1.20 4.06
C THR A 174 -7.49 0.04 4.66
N SER A 175 -8.34 -0.12 5.68
CA SER A 175 -9.04 1.00 6.33
C SER A 175 -8.22 1.71 7.40
N ASN A 176 -7.09 1.15 7.84
CA ASN A 176 -6.21 1.78 8.83
C ASN A 176 -4.76 1.93 8.36
N ALA A 177 -4.44 1.49 7.14
CA ALA A 177 -3.07 1.50 6.63
C ALA A 177 -2.46 2.90 6.50
N VAL A 178 -3.25 3.92 6.11
CA VAL A 178 -2.77 5.30 6.02
C VAL A 178 -2.43 5.83 7.41
N ARG A 179 -3.41 5.78 8.32
CA ARG A 179 -3.23 6.09 9.74
C ARG A 179 -2.01 5.39 10.38
N TYR A 180 -1.87 4.08 10.19
CA TYR A 180 -0.73 3.34 10.76
C TYR A 180 0.60 3.69 10.09
N TYR A 181 0.62 3.99 8.79
CA TYR A 181 1.80 4.51 8.11
C TYR A 181 2.25 5.87 8.68
N GLU A 182 1.33 6.79 8.92
CA GLU A 182 1.64 8.11 9.48
C GLU A 182 2.16 8.01 10.92
N LEU A 183 1.47 7.24 11.78
CA LEU A 183 1.89 7.02 13.17
C LEU A 183 3.26 6.36 13.24
N SER A 184 3.49 5.34 12.43
CA SER A 184 4.77 4.64 12.41
C SER A 184 5.92 5.50 11.87
N THR A 185 5.62 6.42 10.95
CA THR A 185 6.60 7.41 10.48
C THR A 185 6.91 8.43 11.58
N LYS A 186 5.89 8.95 12.26
CA LYS A 186 6.03 9.93 13.34
C LYS A 186 6.78 9.40 14.55
N TYR A 187 6.51 8.15 14.96
CA TYR A 187 7.09 7.54 16.17
C TYR A 187 8.24 6.57 15.91
N GLY A 188 8.72 6.43 14.66
CA GLY A 188 9.85 5.59 14.32
C GLY A 188 9.58 4.08 14.41
N LEU A 189 8.35 3.64 14.16
CA LEU A 189 7.96 2.22 14.19
C LEU A 189 8.19 1.56 12.82
N ASP A 190 9.46 1.36 12.45
CA ASP A 190 9.86 0.94 11.09
C ASP A 190 9.13 -0.31 10.56
N GLY A 191 8.90 -1.32 11.41
CA GLY A 191 8.19 -2.54 11.03
C GLY A 191 6.74 -2.27 10.59
N VAL A 192 6.04 -1.40 11.33
CA VAL A 192 4.67 -0.97 11.00
C VAL A 192 4.68 -0.13 9.72
N ARG A 193 5.66 0.78 9.58
CA ARG A 193 5.79 1.65 8.40
C ARG A 193 5.94 0.84 7.12
N VAL A 194 6.86 -0.11 7.12
CA VAL A 194 7.12 -0.99 5.97
C VAL A 194 5.90 -1.83 5.63
N LYS A 195 5.23 -2.43 6.63
CA LYS A 195 4.05 -3.27 6.39
C LYS A 195 2.84 -2.49 5.92
N SER A 196 2.64 -1.28 6.47
CA SER A 196 1.56 -0.38 6.04
C SER A 196 1.79 0.05 4.59
N LEU A 197 3.01 0.49 4.24
CA LEU A 197 3.34 0.87 2.87
C LEU A 197 3.20 -0.30 1.89
N GLU A 198 3.64 -1.51 2.27
CA GLU A 198 3.46 -2.72 1.46
C GLU A 198 1.97 -2.97 1.16
N LEU A 199 1.11 -2.86 2.18
CA LEU A 199 -0.33 -3.03 2.01
C LEU A 199 -0.94 -1.96 1.10
N LEU A 200 -0.57 -0.69 1.31
CA LEU A 200 -1.01 0.45 0.51
C LEU A 200 -0.62 0.25 -0.96
N LEU A 201 0.61 -0.17 -1.23
CA LEU A 201 1.10 -0.44 -2.59
C LEU A 201 0.34 -1.58 -3.26
N HIS A 202 0.15 -2.69 -2.56
CA HIS A 202 -0.45 -3.89 -3.14
C HIS A 202 -1.96 -3.80 -3.30
N GLN A 203 -2.61 -2.93 -2.53
CA GLN A 203 -4.06 -2.77 -2.51
C GLN A 203 -4.51 -1.34 -2.81
N PHE A 204 -3.66 -0.53 -3.43
CA PHE A 204 -3.96 0.87 -3.73
C PHE A 204 -5.26 1.04 -4.50
N PHE A 205 -5.58 0.10 -5.39
CA PHE A 205 -6.85 0.07 -6.12
C PHE A 205 -8.11 0.08 -5.25
N LYS A 206 -8.06 -0.39 -3.99
CA LYS A 206 -9.17 -0.28 -3.04
C LYS A 206 -9.29 1.16 -2.49
N ILE A 207 -8.15 1.81 -2.27
CA ILE A 207 -8.07 3.21 -1.84
C ILE A 207 -8.54 4.14 -2.96
N MET A 208 -8.21 3.84 -4.22
CA MET A 208 -8.70 4.58 -5.39
C MET A 208 -10.23 4.67 -5.45
N THR A 209 -10.94 3.69 -4.87
CA THR A 209 -12.41 3.63 -4.84
C THR A 209 -13.04 4.19 -3.57
N ASP A 210 -12.25 4.44 -2.53
CA ASP A 210 -12.69 4.91 -1.22
C ASP A 210 -12.26 6.37 -1.04
N LYS A 211 -13.23 7.30 -1.11
CA LYS A 211 -12.93 8.73 -1.05
C LYS A 211 -12.43 9.18 0.33
N GLU A 212 -12.87 8.52 1.41
CA GLU A 212 -12.43 8.85 2.77
C GLU A 212 -10.94 8.53 2.91
N MET A 213 -10.57 7.29 2.59
CA MET A 213 -9.16 6.86 2.62
C MET A 213 -8.29 7.64 1.64
N LEU A 214 -8.80 7.93 0.45
CA LEU A 214 -8.08 8.73 -0.54
C LEU A 214 -7.81 10.15 -0.01
N ARG A 215 -8.77 10.77 0.69
CA ARG A 215 -8.60 12.11 1.28
C ARG A 215 -7.53 12.12 2.37
N GLU A 216 -7.35 11.04 3.10
CA GLU A 216 -6.35 10.95 4.18
C GLU A 216 -4.91 11.04 3.64
N LEU A 217 -4.62 10.46 2.46
CA LEU A 217 -3.27 10.46 1.89
C LEU A 217 -2.66 11.87 1.83
N ASP A 218 -1.53 12.08 2.49
CA ASP A 218 -0.75 13.30 2.31
C ASP A 218 -0.01 13.30 0.96
N HIS A 219 0.64 14.44 0.67
CA HIS A 219 1.37 14.63 -0.58
C HIS A 219 2.54 13.64 -0.71
N ASP A 220 3.34 13.49 0.34
CA ASP A 220 4.59 12.73 0.32
C ASP A 220 4.33 11.21 0.24
N LEU A 221 3.28 10.73 0.90
CA LEU A 221 2.83 9.35 0.77
C LEU A 221 2.32 9.09 -0.65
N LEU A 222 1.52 9.99 -1.25
CA LEU A 222 1.07 9.81 -2.62
C LEU A 222 2.25 9.77 -3.61
N VAL A 223 3.24 10.65 -3.46
CA VAL A 223 4.48 10.63 -4.25
C VAL A 223 5.23 9.29 -4.06
N THR A 224 5.37 8.84 -2.81
CA THR A 224 6.02 7.56 -2.46
C THR A 224 5.32 6.37 -3.14
N LEU A 225 3.98 6.38 -3.15
CA LEU A 225 3.17 5.35 -3.81
C LEU A 225 3.35 5.39 -5.33
N LEU A 226 3.26 6.57 -5.95
CA LEU A 226 3.36 6.73 -7.41
C LEU A 226 4.72 6.31 -7.98
N THR A 227 5.79 6.55 -7.22
CA THR A 227 7.17 6.22 -7.58
C THR A 227 7.47 4.72 -7.51
N SER A 228 6.71 3.97 -6.72
CA SER A 228 7.01 2.57 -6.44
C SER A 228 6.70 1.64 -7.63
N PRO A 229 7.60 0.70 -7.96
CA PRO A 229 7.31 -0.35 -8.94
C PRO A 229 6.26 -1.35 -8.44
N ASN A 230 5.92 -1.33 -7.16
CA ASN A 230 4.91 -2.21 -6.56
C ASN A 230 3.54 -1.53 -6.43
N LEU A 231 3.35 -0.34 -7.02
CA LEU A 231 2.02 0.27 -7.07
C LEU A 231 1.09 -0.56 -7.96
N PHE A 232 0.13 -1.20 -7.32
CA PHE A 232 -0.84 -2.06 -7.99
C PHE A 232 -2.18 -1.34 -8.13
N ILE A 233 -2.52 -1.03 -9.38
CA ILE A 233 -3.76 -0.36 -9.77
C ILE A 233 -4.69 -1.32 -10.52
N MET A 234 -5.94 -0.92 -10.72
CA MET A 234 -6.90 -1.60 -11.59
C MET A 234 -7.12 -0.82 -12.89
N GLU A 235 -7.40 -1.55 -13.97
CA GLU A 235 -7.65 -1.04 -15.33
C GLU A 235 -6.45 -0.38 -16.03
N GLY A 236 -5.87 0.71 -15.51
CA GLY A 236 -4.66 1.33 -16.09
C GLY A 236 -4.32 2.74 -15.60
N GLU A 237 -3.32 3.37 -16.22
CA GLU A 237 -2.78 4.69 -15.84
C GLU A 237 -3.82 5.82 -15.91
N TYR A 238 -4.82 5.72 -16.78
CA TYR A 238 -5.88 6.72 -16.85
C TYR A 238 -6.76 6.74 -15.59
N ASP A 239 -6.99 5.57 -14.97
CA ASP A 239 -7.71 5.47 -13.70
C ASP A 239 -6.90 6.05 -12.54
N LEU A 240 -5.58 5.89 -12.60
CA LEU A 240 -4.67 6.55 -11.68
C LEU A 240 -4.72 8.07 -11.83
N TYR A 241 -4.72 8.60 -13.06
CA TYR A 241 -4.93 10.03 -13.32
C TYR A 241 -6.27 10.54 -12.75
N LYS A 242 -7.37 9.82 -12.99
CA LYS A 242 -8.69 10.19 -12.42
C LYS A 242 -8.65 10.21 -10.89
N THR A 243 -7.94 9.28 -10.28
CA THR A 243 -7.75 9.21 -8.82
C THR A 243 -6.96 10.42 -8.31
N VAL A 244 -5.82 10.74 -8.92
CA VAL A 244 -5.03 11.93 -8.55
C VAL A 244 -5.84 13.20 -8.73
N ARG A 245 -6.62 13.31 -9.81
CA ARG A 245 -7.53 14.43 -10.04
C ARG A 245 -8.58 14.57 -8.93
N LEU A 246 -9.17 13.46 -8.47
CA LEU A 246 -10.10 13.47 -7.33
C LEU A 246 -9.40 13.86 -6.03
N TRP A 247 -8.20 13.33 -5.79
CA TRP A 247 -7.37 13.66 -4.63
C TRP A 247 -7.02 15.15 -4.57
N ILE A 248 -6.54 15.74 -5.68
CA ILE A 248 -6.25 17.18 -5.77
C ILE A 248 -7.49 18.00 -5.40
N TYR A 249 -8.65 17.67 -5.96
CA TYR A 249 -9.89 18.37 -5.63
C TYR A 249 -10.21 18.32 -4.13
N MET A 250 -10.06 17.15 -3.49
CA MET A 250 -10.33 17.02 -2.05
C MET A 250 -9.30 17.74 -1.17
N LYS A 251 -8.04 17.87 -1.62
CA LYS A 251 -7.02 18.65 -0.91
C LYS A 251 -7.24 20.15 -1.05
N GLU A 252 -7.65 20.62 -2.23
CA GLU A 252 -7.94 22.03 -2.46
C GLU A 252 -9.31 22.46 -1.91
N CYS A 253 -10.26 21.53 -1.75
CA CYS A 253 -11.59 21.77 -1.19
C CYS A 253 -11.84 20.85 0.02
N PRO A 254 -11.25 21.14 1.21
CA PRO A 254 -11.41 20.30 2.40
C PRO A 254 -12.87 20.11 2.83
N ASP A 255 -13.70 21.13 2.63
CA ASP A 255 -15.12 21.14 3.00
C ASP A 255 -16.04 20.43 1.97
N CYS A 256 -15.49 19.75 0.96
CA CYS A 256 -16.31 19.07 -0.04
C CYS A 256 -17.12 17.90 0.56
N ASP A 257 -18.38 17.81 0.17
CA ASP A 257 -19.26 16.70 0.54
C ASP A 257 -18.95 15.46 -0.33
N ILE A 258 -18.18 14.52 0.24
CA ILE A 258 -17.78 13.28 -0.44
C ILE A 258 -18.92 12.27 -0.57
N ASP A 259 -19.94 12.37 0.29
CA ASP A 259 -21.12 11.51 0.30
C ASP A 259 -22.19 11.97 -0.70
N GLN A 260 -21.95 13.11 -1.34
CA GLN A 260 -22.79 13.60 -2.42
C GLN A 260 -22.91 12.57 -3.54
N LYS A 261 -24.09 12.57 -4.20
CA LYS A 261 -24.36 11.70 -5.36
C LYS A 261 -23.22 11.74 -6.38
N PRO A 262 -22.76 10.58 -6.90
CA PRO A 262 -21.58 10.49 -7.77
C PRO A 262 -21.59 11.47 -8.93
N ASP A 263 -22.70 11.60 -9.65
CA ASP A 263 -22.81 12.50 -10.82
C ASP A 263 -22.60 13.97 -10.44
N THR A 264 -23.19 14.41 -9.33
CA THR A 264 -23.06 15.78 -8.84
C THR A 264 -21.65 16.04 -8.35
N PHE A 265 -21.06 15.08 -7.62
CA PHE A 265 -19.68 15.17 -7.18
C PHE A 265 -18.73 15.31 -8.38
N SER A 266 -18.86 14.45 -9.40
CA SER A 266 -18.05 14.52 -10.62
C SER A 266 -18.23 15.84 -11.37
N GLN A 267 -19.44 16.38 -11.44
CA GLN A 267 -19.70 17.70 -12.04
C GLN A 267 -19.01 18.83 -11.27
N ASN A 268 -19.05 18.81 -9.93
CA ASN A 268 -18.39 19.79 -9.09
C ASN A 268 -16.87 19.74 -9.28
N VAL A 269 -16.30 18.54 -9.32
CA VAL A 269 -14.86 18.33 -9.59
C VAL A 269 -14.49 18.89 -10.97
N SER A 270 -15.24 18.55 -12.02
CA SER A 270 -14.97 19.06 -13.37
C SER A 270 -15.12 20.58 -13.49
N ARG A 271 -16.09 21.16 -12.76
CA ARG A 271 -16.27 22.62 -12.73
C ARG A 271 -15.09 23.29 -12.03
N TYR A 272 -14.66 22.76 -10.90
CA TYR A 272 -13.53 23.29 -10.14
C TYR A 272 -12.26 23.41 -11.01
N PHE A 273 -11.89 22.35 -11.73
CA PHE A 273 -10.70 22.39 -12.58
C PHE A 273 -10.83 23.31 -13.79
N ARG A 274 -12.04 23.49 -14.32
CA ARG A 274 -12.29 24.42 -15.44
C ARG A 274 -12.18 25.89 -15.01
N ASP A 275 -12.66 26.17 -13.80
CA ASP A 275 -12.71 27.53 -13.25
C ASP A 275 -11.37 27.93 -12.58
N ALA A 276 -10.47 26.96 -12.33
CA ALA A 276 -9.15 27.19 -11.75
C ALA A 276 -8.25 28.04 -12.67
N PRO A 277 -7.36 28.89 -12.11
CA PRO A 277 -6.37 29.63 -12.90
C PRO A 277 -5.51 28.69 -13.74
N GLN A 278 -5.24 29.10 -14.98
CA GLN A 278 -4.53 28.28 -15.96
C GLN A 278 -3.17 27.80 -15.40
N ASN A 279 -2.87 26.51 -15.60
CA ASN A 279 -1.63 25.84 -15.19
C ASN A 279 -1.32 25.83 -13.67
N SER A 280 -1.99 26.64 -12.83
CA SER A 280 -1.69 26.80 -11.40
C SER A 280 -1.63 25.48 -10.64
N LEU A 281 -2.68 24.65 -10.73
CA LEU A 281 -2.75 23.34 -10.07
C LEU A 281 -1.76 22.34 -10.65
N PHE A 282 -1.48 22.41 -11.96
CA PHE A 282 -0.47 21.56 -12.60
C PHE A 282 0.93 21.86 -12.07
N LEU A 283 1.29 23.14 -11.96
CA LEU A 283 2.58 23.59 -11.44
C LEU A 283 2.72 23.24 -9.95
N LYS A 284 1.68 23.50 -9.15
CA LYS A 284 1.64 23.18 -7.71
C LYS A 284 1.87 21.69 -7.43
N TYR A 285 1.29 20.81 -8.24
CA TYR A 285 1.39 19.35 -8.09
C TYR A 285 2.29 18.70 -9.16
N SER A 286 3.24 19.45 -9.70
CA SER A 286 4.09 19.01 -10.82
C SER A 286 4.88 17.75 -10.51
N GLU A 287 5.36 17.59 -9.27
CA GLU A 287 6.03 16.37 -8.81
C GLU A 287 5.14 15.13 -8.98
N ILE A 288 3.88 15.19 -8.54
CA ILE A 288 2.91 14.11 -8.75
C ILE A 288 2.70 13.82 -10.23
N PHE A 289 2.54 14.87 -11.06
CA PHE A 289 2.37 14.71 -12.50
C PHE A 289 3.61 14.13 -13.19
N SER A 290 4.81 14.36 -12.65
CA SER A 290 6.06 13.79 -13.16
C SER A 290 6.15 12.27 -12.98
N PHE A 291 5.45 11.72 -11.99
CA PHE A 291 5.34 10.28 -11.73
C PHE A 291 4.08 9.64 -12.33
N LEU A 292 3.13 10.45 -12.80
CA LEU A 292 2.05 9.97 -13.67
C LEU A 292 2.63 9.70 -15.05
N ARG A 293 2.43 8.48 -15.55
CA ARG A 293 2.89 8.04 -16.87
C ARG A 293 1.93 8.55 -17.94
N ILE A 294 1.87 9.87 -18.10
CA ILE A 294 0.89 10.60 -18.92
C ILE A 294 0.85 10.01 -20.33
N GLU A 295 2.01 9.69 -20.88
CA GLU A 295 2.17 9.12 -22.21
C GLU A 295 1.41 7.80 -22.42
N GLN A 296 1.14 7.04 -21.35
CA GLN A 296 0.46 5.74 -21.45
C GLN A 296 -1.04 5.88 -21.68
N PHE A 297 -1.64 7.00 -21.27
CA PHE A 297 -3.06 7.27 -21.47
C PHE A 297 -3.35 8.31 -22.57
N LEU A 298 -2.33 8.77 -23.29
CA LEU A 298 -2.47 9.61 -24.49
C LEU A 298 -2.62 8.80 -25.80
N ASN A 299 -2.98 7.53 -25.71
CA ASN A 299 -3.07 6.61 -26.85
C ASN A 299 -4.52 6.39 -27.37
N CYS A 300 -5.51 7.07 -26.78
CA CYS A 300 -6.92 6.96 -27.18
C CYS A 300 -7.56 8.34 -27.37
N SER A 301 -8.31 8.51 -28.47
CA SER A 301 -9.00 9.77 -28.77
C SER A 301 -9.99 10.19 -27.67
N GLU A 302 -10.68 9.22 -27.06
CA GLU A 302 -11.64 9.47 -25.98
C GLU A 302 -10.91 10.02 -24.74
N THR A 303 -9.81 9.39 -24.36
CA THR A 303 -8.98 9.80 -23.22
C THR A 303 -8.33 11.17 -23.46
N ILE A 304 -7.76 11.42 -24.64
CA ILE A 304 -7.19 12.73 -24.99
C ILE A 304 -8.25 13.84 -24.91
N LYS A 305 -9.46 13.59 -25.43
CA LYS A 305 -10.57 14.56 -25.37
C LYS A 305 -10.97 14.85 -23.93
N ALA A 306 -11.05 13.82 -23.09
CA ALA A 306 -11.40 13.97 -21.68
C ALA A 306 -10.37 14.83 -20.93
N ILE A 307 -9.07 14.52 -21.07
CA ILE A 307 -8.01 15.27 -20.40
C ILE A 307 -7.95 16.72 -20.87
N LYS A 308 -8.12 16.97 -22.18
CA LYS A 308 -8.21 18.36 -22.70
C LYS A 308 -9.41 19.12 -22.12
N ALA A 309 -10.55 18.45 -21.92
CA ALA A 309 -11.75 19.06 -21.36
C ALA A 309 -11.65 19.31 -19.84
N ASP A 310 -10.78 18.57 -19.14
CA ASP A 310 -10.54 18.73 -17.71
C ASP A 310 -9.67 19.94 -17.36
N CYS A 311 -8.92 20.49 -18.33
CA CYS A 311 -8.06 21.68 -18.16
C CYS A 311 -6.95 21.57 -17.08
N LEU A 312 -6.79 20.40 -16.45
CA LEU A 312 -5.79 20.16 -15.41
C LEU A 312 -4.39 19.93 -16.00
N ILE A 313 -4.27 19.16 -17.08
CA ILE A 313 -3.00 19.01 -17.81
C ILE A 313 -2.97 20.05 -18.94
N PRO A 314 -1.92 20.87 -19.06
CA PRO A 314 -1.82 21.91 -20.08
C PRO A 314 -2.03 21.37 -21.50
N SER A 315 -2.87 22.05 -22.30
CA SER A 315 -3.18 21.61 -23.67
C SER A 315 -1.98 21.65 -24.62
N SER A 316 -1.01 22.54 -24.37
CA SER A 316 0.27 22.60 -25.09
C SER A 316 1.08 21.32 -24.83
N LEU A 317 1.20 20.90 -23.57
CA LEU A 317 1.89 19.69 -23.15
C LEU A 317 1.26 18.45 -23.79
N ILE A 318 -0.07 18.31 -23.72
CA ILE A 318 -0.80 17.19 -24.34
C ILE A 318 -0.50 17.15 -25.84
N THR A 319 -0.52 18.29 -26.53
CA THR A 319 -0.32 18.35 -27.99
C THR A 319 1.11 17.99 -28.37
N LEU A 320 2.10 18.45 -27.60
CA LEU A 320 3.51 18.10 -27.80
C LEU A 320 3.75 16.60 -27.58
N MET A 321 3.30 16.06 -26.44
CA MET A 321 3.44 14.64 -26.11
C MET A 321 2.73 13.73 -27.11
N THR A 322 1.51 14.08 -27.54
CA THR A 322 0.77 13.29 -28.55
C THR A 322 1.46 13.31 -29.92
N SER A 323 2.08 14.42 -30.31
CA SER A 323 2.86 14.51 -31.54
C SER A 323 4.08 13.58 -31.49
N ASP A 324 4.85 13.63 -30.41
CA ASP A 324 6.06 12.81 -30.26
C ASP A 324 5.74 11.33 -30.07
N LEU A 325 4.64 11.01 -29.39
CA LEU A 325 4.10 9.64 -29.32
C LEU A 325 3.73 9.11 -30.70
N TRP A 326 3.10 9.94 -31.54
CA TRP A 326 2.78 9.56 -32.90
C TRP A 326 4.03 9.34 -33.76
N MET A 327 5.05 10.18 -33.61
CA MET A 327 6.34 9.97 -34.29
C MET A 327 7.01 8.68 -33.83
N SER A 328 7.08 8.44 -32.52
CA SER A 328 7.59 7.19 -31.95
C SER A 328 6.84 5.98 -32.48
N LEU A 329 5.51 6.08 -32.62
CA LEU A 329 4.70 5.04 -33.22
C LEU A 329 5.11 4.70 -34.65
N LEU A 330 5.24 5.72 -35.50
CA LEU A 330 5.62 5.57 -36.89
C LEU A 330 7.01 4.94 -36.99
N GLU A 331 7.97 5.43 -36.20
CA GLU A 331 9.33 4.89 -36.15
C GLU A 331 9.34 3.40 -35.76
N ASN A 332 8.47 2.97 -34.85
CA ASN A 332 8.35 1.56 -34.45
C ASN A 332 7.75 0.68 -35.55
N GLU A 333 6.81 1.19 -36.35
CA GLU A 333 6.29 0.45 -37.52
C GLU A 333 7.31 0.41 -38.67
N GLU A 334 8.13 1.45 -38.83
CA GLU A 334 9.17 1.55 -39.86
C GLU A 334 10.45 0.77 -39.52
N THR A 335 10.83 0.74 -38.24
CA THR A 335 12.14 0.24 -37.77
C THR A 335 11.98 -0.93 -36.81
N GLN A 336 12.51 -2.09 -37.19
CA GLN A 336 12.43 -3.33 -36.39
C GLN A 336 13.57 -3.45 -35.37
N LYS A 337 13.87 -2.40 -34.60
CA LYS A 337 14.90 -2.49 -33.55
C LYS A 337 14.29 -3.16 -32.32
N ALA A 338 14.95 -4.21 -31.85
CA ALA A 338 14.61 -4.80 -30.56
C ALA A 338 14.77 -3.74 -29.46
N LEU A 339 13.76 -3.61 -28.61
CA LEU A 339 13.82 -2.71 -27.47
C LEU A 339 14.78 -3.28 -26.43
N GLU A 340 15.91 -2.62 -26.23
CA GLU A 340 16.79 -2.86 -25.08
C GLU A 340 16.49 -1.80 -24.02
N ILE A 341 16.24 -2.26 -22.80
CA ILE A 341 15.84 -1.41 -21.67
C ILE A 341 16.39 -2.05 -20.39
N ASP A 342 16.82 -1.24 -19.43
CA ASP A 342 17.21 -1.73 -18.11
C ASP A 342 15.98 -1.81 -17.15
N ASP A 343 16.23 -2.18 -15.90
CA ASP A 343 15.18 -2.35 -14.90
C ASP A 343 14.57 -1.01 -14.47
N ASP A 344 15.40 0.01 -14.23
CA ASP A 344 14.96 1.34 -13.77
C ASP A 344 14.12 2.04 -14.85
N GLU A 345 14.60 1.95 -16.10
CA GLU A 345 13.94 2.47 -17.27
C GLU A 345 12.61 1.74 -17.54
N PHE A 346 12.54 0.42 -17.28
CA PHE A 346 11.31 -0.34 -17.38
C PHE A 346 10.30 0.07 -16.30
N PHE A 347 10.71 0.11 -15.03
CA PHE A 347 9.79 0.37 -13.93
C PHE A 347 9.28 1.80 -13.89
N SER A 348 10.05 2.76 -14.40
CA SER A 348 9.61 4.16 -14.53
C SER A 348 8.54 4.35 -15.61
N ARG A 349 8.53 3.53 -16.67
CA ARG A 349 7.68 3.81 -17.86
C ARG A 349 6.77 2.68 -18.32
N CYS A 350 6.77 1.52 -17.67
CA CYS A 350 5.92 0.41 -18.10
C CYS A 350 4.43 0.78 -18.02
N ILE A 351 3.60 0.11 -18.80
CA ILE A 351 2.15 0.19 -18.62
C ILE A 351 1.81 -0.65 -17.39
N ARG A 352 1.16 -0.06 -16.37
CA ARG A 352 0.59 -0.80 -15.24
C ARG A 352 -0.86 -1.16 -15.53
N LEU A 353 -1.17 -2.45 -15.52
CA LEU A 353 -2.53 -2.96 -15.65
C LEU A 353 -2.84 -3.90 -14.50
N GLY A 354 -4.10 -3.93 -14.07
CA GLY A 354 -4.55 -4.88 -13.05
C GLY A 354 -5.95 -5.37 -13.28
N ARG A 355 -6.24 -6.57 -12.75
CA ARG A 355 -7.57 -7.16 -12.77
C ARG A 355 -7.81 -8.05 -11.56
N SER A 356 -8.98 -7.92 -10.94
CA SER A 356 -9.47 -8.88 -9.94
C SER A 356 -10.19 -10.06 -10.60
N LEU A 357 -9.94 -11.25 -10.07
CA LEU A 357 -10.50 -12.51 -10.55
C LEU A 357 -11.15 -13.26 -9.38
N ASP A 358 -12.48 -13.41 -9.47
CA ASP A 358 -13.28 -14.13 -8.46
C ASP A 358 -13.45 -15.62 -8.81
N VAL A 359 -13.24 -15.99 -10.08
CA VAL A 359 -13.46 -17.33 -10.61
C VAL A 359 -12.45 -17.64 -11.72
N PHE A 360 -12.03 -18.90 -11.79
CA PHE A 360 -11.26 -19.49 -12.90
C PHE A 360 -12.05 -20.64 -13.57
N PRO A 361 -11.74 -21.00 -14.83
CA PRO A 361 -10.78 -20.35 -15.73
C PRO A 361 -11.30 -19.02 -16.29
N LYS A 362 -10.38 -18.09 -16.60
CA LYS A 362 -10.71 -16.77 -17.16
C LYS A 362 -9.71 -16.36 -18.23
N CYS A 363 -10.22 -15.84 -19.34
CA CYS A 363 -9.44 -15.32 -20.45
C CYS A 363 -9.84 -13.87 -20.71
N TRP A 364 -8.87 -12.96 -20.83
CA TRP A 364 -9.15 -11.57 -21.16
C TRP A 364 -7.98 -10.88 -21.87
N ARG A 365 -8.24 -9.64 -22.28
CA ARG A 365 -7.26 -8.66 -22.75
C ARG A 365 -7.66 -7.29 -22.24
N TRP A 366 -6.71 -6.38 -22.18
CA TRP A 366 -6.99 -4.95 -22.02
C TRP A 366 -7.15 -4.34 -23.40
N VAL A 367 -8.33 -3.76 -23.66
CA VAL A 367 -8.68 -3.18 -24.95
C VAL A 367 -8.01 -1.83 -25.09
N GLY A 368 -7.43 -1.55 -26.26
CA GLY A 368 -6.74 -0.31 -26.54
C GLY A 368 -5.91 -0.47 -27.80
N TYR A 369 -5.22 0.61 -28.19
CA TYR A 369 -4.31 0.56 -29.32
C TYR A 369 -3.04 -0.26 -29.00
N ASN A 370 -2.54 -0.20 -27.74
CA ASN A 370 -1.44 -1.02 -27.21
C ASN A 370 -0.26 -1.22 -28.18
N PHE A 371 0.08 -0.16 -28.92
CA PHE A 371 1.18 -0.17 -29.90
C PHE A 371 1.04 -1.25 -30.97
N GLY A 372 -0.21 -1.53 -31.39
CA GLY A 372 -0.52 -2.50 -32.43
C GLY A 372 -0.43 -3.95 -31.98
N ILE A 373 -0.27 -4.21 -30.67
CA ILE A 373 -0.13 -5.56 -30.12
C ILE A 373 -1.33 -5.91 -29.25
N ASP A 374 -1.87 -7.10 -29.49
CA ASP A 374 -2.99 -7.66 -28.75
C ASP A 374 -2.50 -8.84 -27.91
N LEU A 375 -2.57 -8.69 -26.59
CA LEU A 375 -2.15 -9.70 -25.62
C LEU A 375 -3.37 -10.27 -24.89
N LEU A 376 -3.54 -11.58 -25.00
CA LEU A 376 -4.52 -12.34 -24.24
C LEU A 376 -3.84 -12.94 -23.00
N LEU A 377 -4.40 -12.66 -21.83
CA LEU A 377 -4.05 -13.35 -20.59
C LEU A 377 -5.09 -14.44 -20.33
N HIS A 378 -4.59 -15.63 -20.02
CA HIS A 378 -5.38 -16.80 -19.70
C HIS A 378 -4.98 -17.32 -18.34
N VAL A 379 -5.91 -17.35 -17.41
CA VAL A 379 -5.72 -17.93 -16.08
C VAL A 379 -6.57 -19.19 -16.00
N ASN A 380 -5.89 -20.32 -15.87
CA ASN A 380 -6.45 -21.63 -15.57
C ASN A 380 -6.27 -21.96 -14.09
N ASP A 381 -6.86 -23.06 -13.63
CA ASP A 381 -6.82 -23.52 -12.24
C ASP A 381 -5.41 -23.53 -11.63
N TYR A 382 -4.36 -23.81 -12.42
CA TYR A 382 -2.98 -23.92 -11.94
C TYR A 382 -1.95 -23.15 -12.77
N SER A 383 -2.36 -22.30 -13.71
CA SER A 383 -1.38 -21.60 -14.56
C SER A 383 -1.89 -20.31 -15.17
N VAL A 384 -0.98 -19.37 -15.35
CA VAL A 384 -1.21 -18.16 -16.14
C VAL A 384 -0.40 -18.26 -17.42
N SER A 385 -1.04 -18.04 -18.56
CA SER A 385 -0.39 -17.93 -19.86
C SER A 385 -0.70 -16.59 -20.53
N ILE A 386 0.28 -16.11 -21.28
CA ILE A 386 0.16 -14.93 -22.13
C ILE A 386 0.23 -15.44 -23.57
N LYS A 387 -0.71 -14.99 -24.40
CA LYS A 387 -0.73 -15.25 -25.83
C LYS A 387 -0.73 -13.93 -26.58
N ARG A 388 0.21 -13.76 -27.51
CA ARG A 388 0.12 -12.70 -28.53
C ARG A 388 -0.95 -13.11 -29.55
N ASN A 389 -1.95 -12.28 -29.78
CA ASN A 389 -3.04 -12.59 -30.71
C ASN A 389 -2.91 -11.75 -32.00
N CYS A 390 -2.51 -12.38 -33.10
CA CYS A 390 -2.40 -11.69 -34.40
C CYS A 390 -3.61 -11.95 -35.31
N LEU A 391 -4.52 -12.85 -34.92
CA LEU A 391 -5.71 -13.20 -35.70
C LEU A 391 -6.82 -12.15 -35.58
N ASN A 392 -7.59 -11.97 -36.66
CA ASN A 392 -8.79 -11.12 -36.72
C ASN A 392 -8.60 -9.66 -36.29
N GLN A 393 -7.44 -9.08 -36.61
CA GLN A 393 -7.14 -7.68 -36.32
C GLN A 393 -7.77 -6.74 -37.34
N LYS A 394 -8.24 -5.57 -36.88
CA LYS A 394 -8.84 -4.53 -37.75
C LYS A 394 -7.86 -4.00 -38.81
N ALA A 395 -6.56 -4.07 -38.55
CA ALA A 395 -5.49 -3.63 -39.43
C ALA A 395 -4.57 -4.81 -39.84
N PRO A 396 -5.00 -5.72 -40.73
CA PRO A 396 -4.31 -6.98 -41.03
C PRO A 396 -2.93 -6.82 -41.72
N TYR A 397 -2.56 -5.59 -42.09
CA TYR A 397 -1.30 -5.28 -42.79
C TYR A 397 -0.23 -4.64 -41.92
N SER A 398 -0.49 -4.37 -40.63
CA SER A 398 0.50 -3.79 -39.71
C SER A 398 1.74 -4.69 -39.62
N VAL A 399 2.93 -4.08 -39.62
CA VAL A 399 4.21 -4.78 -39.52
C VAL A 399 4.28 -5.54 -38.20
N ASN A 400 3.72 -4.93 -37.14
CA ASN A 400 3.57 -5.51 -35.81
C ASN A 400 2.72 -6.78 -35.76
N LEU A 401 2.00 -7.19 -36.82
CA LEU A 401 1.31 -8.48 -36.85
C LEU A 401 2.15 -9.62 -37.44
N LYS A 402 3.18 -9.29 -38.23
CA LYS A 402 3.96 -10.25 -39.03
C LYS A 402 5.33 -10.55 -38.42
N THR A 403 5.88 -9.59 -37.68
CA THR A 403 7.24 -9.68 -37.12
C THR A 403 7.26 -10.29 -35.73
N LYS A 404 8.43 -10.71 -35.27
CA LYS A 404 8.63 -10.97 -33.83
C LYS A 404 8.63 -9.65 -33.07
N GLN A 405 8.21 -9.69 -31.82
CA GLN A 405 8.17 -8.53 -30.92
C GLN A 405 8.79 -8.87 -29.58
N VAL A 406 9.53 -7.95 -28.99
CA VAL A 406 10.18 -8.16 -27.69
C VAL A 406 9.30 -7.57 -26.60
N LEU A 407 8.72 -8.44 -25.77
CA LEU A 407 7.95 -8.06 -24.59
C LEU A 407 8.84 -8.05 -23.36
N HIS A 408 8.97 -6.89 -22.73
CA HIS A 408 9.44 -6.78 -21.35
C HIS A 408 8.23 -6.74 -20.44
N TYR A 409 8.20 -7.59 -19.41
CA TYR A 409 7.06 -7.63 -18.50
C TYR A 409 7.44 -8.08 -17.09
N ARG A 410 6.56 -7.74 -16.15
CA ARG A 410 6.47 -8.32 -14.82
C ARG A 410 5.01 -8.67 -14.55
N LEU A 411 4.77 -9.90 -14.14
CA LEU A 411 3.45 -10.39 -13.73
C LEU A 411 3.48 -10.69 -12.24
N VAL A 412 2.61 -10.03 -11.49
CA VAL A 412 2.42 -10.24 -10.05
C VAL A 412 1.01 -10.76 -9.81
N ILE A 413 0.88 -11.75 -8.93
CA ILE A 413 -0.39 -12.26 -8.46
C ILE A 413 -0.45 -12.08 -6.95
N CYS A 414 -1.53 -11.46 -6.47
CA CYS A 414 -1.77 -11.25 -5.04
C CYS A 414 -3.05 -11.97 -4.59
N GLU A 415 -3.02 -12.46 -3.36
CA GLU A 415 -4.22 -12.91 -2.64
C GLU A 415 -5.11 -11.72 -2.26
N SER A 416 -6.33 -11.99 -1.81
CA SER A 416 -7.29 -10.99 -1.32
C SER A 416 -6.75 -10.10 -0.19
N SER A 417 -5.78 -10.62 0.58
CA SER A 417 -5.05 -9.93 1.65
C SER A 417 -4.01 -8.92 1.16
N GLY A 418 -3.69 -8.90 -0.15
CA GLY A 418 -2.59 -8.12 -0.71
C GLY A 418 -1.23 -8.83 -0.64
N ARG A 419 -1.16 -10.05 -0.10
CA ARG A 419 0.06 -10.86 -0.11
C ARG A 419 0.41 -11.29 -1.53
N ILE A 420 1.65 -11.05 -1.96
CA ILE A 420 2.18 -11.56 -3.23
C ILE A 420 2.35 -13.08 -3.13
N CYS A 421 1.65 -13.83 -3.99
CA CYS A 421 1.79 -15.28 -4.11
C CYS A 421 2.71 -15.68 -5.28
N PHE A 422 2.84 -14.81 -6.28
CA PHE A 422 3.75 -14.98 -7.41
C PHE A 422 4.24 -13.63 -7.92
N ASP A 423 5.53 -13.54 -8.23
CA ASP A 423 6.15 -12.43 -8.93
C ASP A 423 7.16 -12.98 -9.92
N SER A 424 6.99 -12.68 -11.20
CA SER A 424 7.94 -13.11 -12.23
C SER A 424 9.27 -12.36 -12.17
N GLY A 425 9.35 -11.23 -11.45
CA GLY A 425 10.35 -10.20 -11.69
C GLY A 425 10.24 -9.65 -13.12
N ARG A 426 11.16 -8.75 -13.49
CA ARG A 426 11.25 -8.28 -14.88
C ARG A 426 11.79 -9.41 -15.76
N THR A 427 11.04 -9.76 -16.80
CA THR A 427 11.37 -10.81 -17.75
C THR A 427 11.21 -10.30 -19.17
N THR A 428 12.10 -10.74 -20.06
CA THR A 428 12.03 -10.45 -21.49
C THR A 428 11.60 -11.69 -22.27
N TRP A 429 10.74 -11.51 -23.27
CA TRP A 429 10.29 -12.57 -24.17
C TRP A 429 10.19 -12.07 -25.61
N GLU A 430 10.98 -12.67 -26.51
CA GLU A 430 10.81 -12.51 -27.95
C GLU A 430 9.64 -13.38 -28.43
N MET A 431 8.50 -12.75 -28.73
CA MET A 431 7.25 -13.39 -29.12
C MET A 431 7.13 -13.50 -30.64
N LYS A 432 6.87 -14.70 -31.15
CA LYS A 432 6.40 -14.91 -32.54
C LYS A 432 4.91 -14.56 -32.65
N PRO A 433 4.42 -14.27 -33.87
CA PRO A 433 2.98 -14.15 -34.11
C PRO A 433 2.22 -15.38 -33.59
N ASP A 434 1.13 -15.14 -32.87
CA ASP A 434 0.24 -16.17 -32.29
C ASP A 434 0.89 -17.12 -31.25
N GLU A 435 2.10 -16.80 -30.78
CA GLU A 435 2.78 -17.58 -29.75
C GLU A 435 2.09 -17.42 -28.38
N ALA A 436 1.96 -18.53 -27.66
CA ALA A 436 1.48 -18.59 -26.29
C ALA A 436 2.55 -19.19 -25.38
N LYS A 437 2.74 -18.58 -24.21
CA LYS A 437 3.70 -19.03 -23.20
C LYS A 437 3.02 -19.06 -21.83
N THR A 438 3.17 -20.18 -21.12
CA THR A 438 2.84 -20.24 -19.69
C THR A 438 3.92 -19.50 -18.91
N VAL A 439 3.52 -18.46 -18.19
CA VAL A 439 4.42 -17.55 -17.45
C VAL A 439 4.41 -17.82 -15.96
N CYS A 440 3.34 -18.43 -15.44
CA CYS A 440 3.22 -18.79 -14.03
C CYS A 440 2.57 -20.16 -13.91
N ARG A 441 3.01 -20.94 -12.93
CA ARG A 441 2.27 -22.09 -12.39
C ARG A 441 1.91 -21.76 -10.94
N MET A 442 0.63 -21.75 -10.66
CA MET A 442 0.07 -21.42 -9.35
C MET A 442 0.09 -22.65 -8.45
N ASN A 443 0.22 -22.42 -7.14
CA ASN A 443 0.06 -23.49 -6.15
C ASN A 443 -1.40 -23.93 -6.09
N GLU A 444 -1.65 -25.18 -5.70
CA GLU A 444 -3.01 -25.74 -5.60
C GLU A 444 -3.86 -25.07 -4.51
N ASP A 445 -3.21 -24.39 -3.56
CA ASP A 445 -3.85 -23.76 -2.40
C ASP A 445 -4.35 -22.33 -2.64
N ILE A 446 -4.16 -21.76 -3.84
CA ILE A 446 -4.62 -20.40 -4.13
C ILE A 446 -6.15 -20.36 -4.16
N SER A 447 -6.74 -19.54 -3.28
CA SER A 447 -8.19 -19.29 -3.23
C SER A 447 -8.53 -17.96 -3.87
N THR A 448 -9.69 -17.90 -4.53
CA THR A 448 -10.24 -16.64 -5.05
C THR A 448 -10.93 -15.85 -3.92
N PRO A 449 -10.99 -14.51 -4.02
CA PRO A 449 -10.50 -13.68 -5.14
C PRO A 449 -8.99 -13.44 -5.11
N ILE A 450 -8.39 -13.37 -6.30
CA ILE A 450 -7.00 -12.89 -6.49
C ILE A 450 -7.00 -11.59 -7.30
N SER A 451 -5.90 -10.86 -7.25
CA SER A 451 -5.59 -9.81 -8.21
C SER A 451 -4.38 -10.18 -9.06
N VAL A 452 -4.47 -9.89 -10.35
CA VAL A 452 -3.39 -10.09 -11.33
C VAL A 452 -2.95 -8.73 -11.82
N HIS A 453 -1.68 -8.40 -11.61
CA HIS A 453 -1.06 -7.15 -12.00
C HIS A 453 -0.02 -7.41 -13.08
N PHE A 454 -0.21 -6.77 -14.23
CA PHE A 454 0.62 -6.94 -15.41
C PHE A 454 1.27 -5.61 -15.76
N GLN A 455 2.58 -5.56 -15.58
CA GLN A 455 3.43 -4.44 -15.96
C GLN A 455 4.15 -4.82 -17.23
N TYR A 456 4.05 -4.04 -18.30
CA TYR A 456 4.72 -4.42 -19.54
C TYR A 456 5.11 -3.24 -20.42
N LEU A 457 6.06 -3.52 -21.32
CA LEU A 457 6.55 -2.60 -22.32
C LEU A 457 6.99 -3.37 -23.57
N ILE A 458 6.65 -2.86 -24.75
CA ILE A 458 7.02 -3.49 -26.05
C ILE A 458 7.72 -2.50 -26.99
N HIS A 459 7.50 -1.21 -26.79
CA HIS A 459 8.17 -0.13 -27.51
C HIS A 459 8.75 0.85 -26.48
N LYS A 460 9.74 1.66 -26.88
CA LYS A 460 10.23 2.73 -26.02
C LYS A 460 9.17 3.83 -25.97
N PRO A 461 8.58 4.16 -24.81
CA PRO A 461 7.68 5.29 -24.70
C PRO A 461 8.50 6.58 -24.64
N ILE A 462 7.85 7.71 -24.93
CA ILE A 462 8.45 9.02 -24.67
C ILE A 462 8.69 9.20 -23.16
N ASP A 463 9.63 10.06 -22.80
CA ASP A 463 9.95 10.36 -21.41
C ASP A 463 8.98 11.42 -20.87
N GLY A 464 7.83 11.00 -20.35
CA GLY A 464 6.77 11.89 -19.83
C GLY A 464 7.25 12.86 -18.76
N THR A 465 8.08 12.40 -17.82
CA THR A 465 8.66 13.21 -16.75
C THR A 465 9.46 14.39 -17.30
N ARG A 466 10.24 14.17 -18.38
CA ARG A 466 10.98 15.25 -19.04
C ARG A 466 10.06 16.36 -19.56
N TYR A 467 8.90 16.03 -20.13
CA TYR A 467 7.97 17.05 -20.62
C TYR A 467 7.38 17.87 -19.46
N VAL A 468 7.05 17.21 -18.35
CA VAL A 468 6.55 17.90 -17.14
C VAL A 468 7.61 18.85 -16.61
N ASN A 469 8.85 18.40 -16.44
CA ASN A 469 9.94 19.22 -15.92
C ASN A 469 10.27 20.40 -16.83
N ASN A 470 10.40 20.18 -18.14
CA ASN A 470 10.64 21.27 -19.09
C ASN A 470 9.51 22.31 -19.05
N PHE A 471 8.26 21.87 -18.96
CA PHE A 471 7.12 22.79 -18.87
C PHE A 471 7.17 23.65 -17.61
N VAL A 472 7.58 23.05 -16.49
CA VAL A 472 7.76 23.75 -15.21
C VAL A 472 8.90 24.77 -15.30
N ASP A 473 10.05 24.36 -15.85
CA ASP A 473 11.22 25.22 -16.03
C ASP A 473 10.92 26.43 -16.93
N ASP A 474 10.19 26.22 -18.03
CA ASP A 474 9.80 27.29 -18.96
C ASP A 474 8.91 28.35 -18.28
N HIS A 475 8.01 27.95 -17.37
CA HIS A 475 7.11 28.89 -16.67
C HIS A 475 7.83 29.69 -15.57
N TYR A 476 8.71 29.04 -14.79
CA TYR A 476 9.46 29.75 -13.76
C TYR A 476 10.57 30.65 -14.34
N SER A 477 11.07 30.33 -15.54
CA SER A 477 12.02 31.20 -16.24
C SER A 477 11.34 32.46 -16.78
N SER A 478 10.10 32.38 -17.27
CA SER A 478 9.37 33.55 -17.76
C SER A 478 8.90 34.50 -16.65
N ASP A 479 8.57 34.00 -15.46
CA ASP A 479 8.17 34.84 -14.32
C ASP A 479 9.36 35.61 -13.70
N GLY A 480 10.60 35.19 -13.97
CA GLY A 480 11.82 35.90 -13.58
C GLY A 480 12.10 37.14 -14.42
N ASP A 481 11.81 37.09 -15.72
CA ASP A 481 12.06 38.19 -16.65
C ASP A 481 10.99 39.31 -16.54
N GLU A 482 9.74 39.01 -16.16
CA GLU A 482 8.70 40.04 -15.98
C GLU A 482 8.88 40.91 -14.71
N ASN A 483 9.73 40.49 -13.76
CA ASN A 483 10.05 41.27 -12.56
C ASN A 483 11.27 42.17 -12.73
N GLU A 484 12.11 41.99 -13.76
CA GLU A 484 13.23 42.89 -14.05
C GLU A 484 12.82 44.07 -14.96
N GLU A 485 11.72 43.97 -15.72
CA GLU A 485 11.27 45.07 -16.61
C GLU A 485 10.47 46.18 -15.89
N ASN A 486 10.15 46.05 -14.60
CA ASN A 486 9.37 47.06 -13.85
C ASN A 486 10.21 47.96 -12.92
N ASP A 487 11.53 47.76 -12.83
CA ASP A 487 12.42 48.58 -11.98
C ASP A 487 13.22 49.65 -12.78
N ASP A 488 13.04 49.74 -14.11
CA ASP A 488 13.82 50.67 -14.97
C ASP A 488 13.06 51.94 -15.41
N ASP A 489 11.86 52.22 -14.88
CA ASP A 489 11.02 53.38 -15.27
C ASP A 489 10.71 54.38 -14.12
N GLU A 490 11.58 54.52 -13.12
CA GLU A 490 11.62 55.70 -12.24
C GLU A 490 13.06 56.21 -12.02
N ASP A 491 13.54 57.08 -12.91
CA ASP A 491 14.50 58.18 -12.59
C ASP A 491 14.42 59.35 -13.59
#